data_AF-A0A8T4ZYX7-F1
#
_entry.id   AF-A0A8T4ZYX7-F1
#
_cell.length_a   1.000
_cell.length_b   1.000
_cell.length_c   1.000
_cell.angle_alpha   90.00
_cell.angle_beta   90.00
_cell.angle_gamma   90.00
#
_symmetry.space_group_name_H-M   'P 1'
#
loop_
_entity.id
_entity.type
_entity.pdbx_description
1 polymer ?
#
loop_
_entity_poly.entity_id
_entity_poly.type
_entity_poly.pdbx_seq_one_letter_code
_entity_poly.pdbx_strand_id
1 'polypeptide(L)'
;MRELTLRKKVEVSLPIDGQAISPDNFAGRTLEEIEGLPILVGNRERRLGDIFEVSGTPAERAEEQAIVILGDTRSFRWIGRRMTGGLIRLEGDAGFNLGEEMTGGAITVQGNVEDWLGCSMRGGVIEVHGDAGNQ
;
A
#
# COMPACT_ATOMS: atom_id res chain seq x y z
N MET A 1 8.39 -15.92 1.72
CA MET A 1 7.77 -14.59 1.87
C MET A 1 6.83 -14.65 3.06
N ARG A 2 6.88 -13.65 3.94
CA ARG A 2 5.91 -13.52 5.03
C ARG A 2 4.79 -12.59 4.60
N GLU A 3 3.57 -12.97 4.91
CA GLU A 3 2.38 -12.24 4.50
C GLU A 3 1.82 -11.43 5.68
N LEU A 4 1.52 -10.16 5.40
CA LEU A 4 0.86 -9.24 6.31
C LEU A 4 -0.40 -8.74 5.63
N THR A 5 -1.53 -8.96 6.28
CA THR A 5 -2.85 -8.59 5.77
C THR A 5 -3.36 -7.34 6.49
N LEU A 6 -3.70 -6.31 5.71
CA LEU A 6 -4.37 -5.09 6.13
C LEU A 6 -5.84 -5.17 5.72
N ARG A 7 -6.75 -5.33 6.69
CA ARG A 7 -8.20 -5.31 6.41
C ARG A 7 -8.78 -3.94 6.76
N LYS A 8 -9.38 -3.27 5.79
CA LYS A 8 -10.02 -1.97 6.02
C LYS A 8 -11.22 -2.12 6.97
N LYS A 9 -11.21 -1.38 8.09
CA LYS A 9 -12.29 -1.37 9.10
C LYS A 9 -13.26 -0.21 8.92
N VAL A 10 -12.75 0.94 8.47
CA VAL A 10 -13.52 2.18 8.41
C VAL A 10 -13.57 2.69 6.98
N GLU A 11 -14.78 2.99 6.51
CA GLU A 11 -14.93 3.78 5.29
C GLU A 11 -14.65 5.24 5.58
N VAL A 12 -13.65 5.76 4.88
CA VAL A 12 -13.21 7.14 4.99
C VAL A 12 -13.42 7.76 3.61
N SER A 13 -14.26 8.78 3.54
CA SER A 13 -14.52 9.53 2.29
C SER A 13 -13.42 10.55 1.97
N LEU A 14 -12.55 10.82 2.94
CA LEU A 14 -11.42 11.74 2.78
C LEU A 14 -10.23 11.02 2.13
N PRO A 15 -9.41 11.72 1.33
CA PRO A 15 -8.19 11.16 0.79
C PRO A 15 -7.20 10.75 1.90
N ILE A 16 -6.59 9.59 1.74
CA ILE A 16 -5.62 9.02 2.69
C ILE A 16 -4.25 8.97 2.02
N ASP A 17 -3.23 9.44 2.73
CA ASP A 17 -1.83 9.31 2.30
C ASP A 17 -1.32 7.90 2.63
N GLY A 18 -1.15 7.08 1.61
CA GLY A 18 -0.66 5.72 1.69
C GLY A 18 0.86 5.57 1.60
N GLN A 19 1.65 6.67 1.66
CA GLN A 19 3.12 6.59 1.60
C GLN A 19 3.70 5.64 2.66
N ALA A 20 3.06 5.56 3.83
CA ALA A 20 3.49 4.68 4.91
C ALA A 20 3.35 3.18 4.57
N ILE A 21 2.53 2.84 3.57
CA ILE A 21 2.22 1.47 3.16
C ILE A 21 3.23 1.04 2.09
N SER A 22 4.35 0.48 2.55
CA SER A 22 5.38 -0.14 1.72
C SER A 22 6.08 -1.27 2.48
N PRO A 23 6.51 -2.34 1.81
CA PRO A 23 7.32 -3.40 2.43
C PRO A 23 8.58 -2.89 3.11
N ASP A 24 9.22 -1.88 2.53
CA ASP A 24 10.38 -1.20 3.12
C ASP A 24 10.09 -0.62 4.51
N ASN A 25 8.88 -0.07 4.71
CA ASN A 25 8.50 0.50 5.99
C ASN A 25 8.01 -0.56 6.99
N PHE A 26 7.47 -1.68 6.51
CA PHE A 26 6.91 -2.75 7.37
C PHE A 26 7.96 -3.79 7.77
N ALA A 27 9.00 -3.98 6.96
CA ALA A 27 10.07 -4.90 7.25
C ALA A 27 10.82 -4.52 8.53
N GLY A 28 11.06 -5.49 9.40
CA GLY A 28 11.78 -5.33 10.66
C GLY A 28 10.98 -4.65 11.78
N ARG A 29 9.72 -4.26 11.55
CA ARG A 29 8.83 -3.69 12.57
C ARG A 29 7.91 -4.75 13.16
N THR A 30 7.41 -4.47 14.37
CA THR A 30 6.36 -5.26 15.02
C THR A 30 4.97 -4.80 14.58
N LEU A 31 3.95 -5.64 14.81
CA LEU A 31 2.56 -5.31 14.48
C LEU A 31 2.09 -4.03 15.19
N GLU A 32 2.46 -3.85 16.46
CA GLU A 32 2.10 -2.65 17.24
C GLU A 32 2.72 -1.37 16.66
N GLU A 33 3.95 -1.46 16.15
CA GLU A 33 4.62 -0.33 15.47
C GLU A 33 3.97 -0.02 14.13
N ILE A 34 3.55 -1.04 13.38
CA ILE A 34 2.83 -0.89 12.11
C ILE A 34 1.46 -0.25 12.35
N GLU A 35 0.71 -0.71 13.35
CA GLU A 35 -0.55 -0.10 13.76
C GLU A 35 -0.37 1.35 14.23
N GLY A 36 0.75 1.65 14.90
CA GLY A 36 1.12 2.98 15.36
C GLY A 36 1.65 3.92 14.28
N LEU A 37 1.82 3.46 13.03
CA LEU A 37 2.34 4.30 11.95
C LEU A 37 1.42 5.50 11.70
N PRO A 38 1.96 6.73 11.65
CA PRO A 38 1.19 7.90 11.33
C PRO A 38 0.78 7.85 9.86
N ILE A 39 -0.52 8.03 9.61
CA ILE A 39 -1.12 8.11 8.29
C ILE A 39 -1.95 9.39 8.21
N LEU A 40 -1.81 10.14 7.11
CA LEU A 40 -2.54 11.39 6.94
C LEU A 40 -3.89 11.12 6.29
N VAL A 41 -4.96 11.52 6.95
CA VAL A 41 -6.34 11.45 6.43
C VAL A 41 -6.84 12.87 6.22
N GLY A 42 -6.85 13.31 4.96
CA GLY A 42 -7.11 14.70 4.59
C GLY A 42 -6.04 15.63 5.17
N ASN A 43 -6.38 16.37 6.22
CA ASN A 43 -5.49 17.27 6.95
C ASN A 43 -5.24 16.84 8.41
N ARG A 44 -5.62 15.61 8.77
CA ARG A 44 -5.49 15.09 10.14
C ARG A 44 -4.60 13.88 10.16
N GLU A 45 -3.68 13.85 11.11
CA GLU A 45 -2.88 12.66 11.39
C GLU A 45 -3.73 11.64 12.16
N ARG A 46 -3.62 10.38 11.74
CA ARG A 46 -4.26 9.20 12.33
C ARG A 46 -3.26 8.06 12.39
N ARG A 47 -3.62 6.99 13.09
CA ARG A 47 -2.81 5.78 13.10
C ARG A 47 -3.30 4.81 12.06
N LEU A 48 -2.40 4.00 11.49
CA LEU A 48 -2.76 2.97 10.54
C LEU A 48 -3.80 1.99 11.15
N GLY A 49 -3.64 1.64 12.43
CA GLY A 49 -4.54 0.76 13.18
C GLY A 49 -5.97 1.32 13.36
N ASP A 50 -6.16 2.64 13.24
CA ASP A 50 -7.49 3.25 13.31
C ASP A 50 -8.32 2.97 12.04
N ILE A 51 -7.64 2.69 10.92
CA ILE A 51 -8.25 2.53 9.59
C ILE A 51 -8.21 1.06 9.15
N PHE A 52 -7.10 0.38 9.43
CA PHE A 52 -6.86 -1.01 9.06
C PHE A 52 -6.64 -1.88 10.28
N GLU A 53 -7.23 -3.06 10.24
CA GLU A 53 -6.84 -4.18 11.09
C GLU A 53 -5.61 -4.85 10.48
N VAL A 54 -4.50 -4.81 11.21
CA VAL A 54 -3.23 -5.39 10.80
C VAL A 54 -3.15 -6.80 11.36
N SER A 55 -2.89 -7.78 10.49
CA SER A 55 -2.74 -9.17 10.89
C SER A 55 -1.63 -9.85 10.08
N GLY A 56 -1.03 -10.90 10.62
CA GLY A 56 0.02 -11.66 9.95
C GLY A 56 1.39 -11.48 10.59
N THR A 57 2.45 -11.72 9.82
CA THR A 57 3.81 -11.71 10.34
C THR A 57 4.70 -10.82 9.48
N PRO A 58 5.26 -9.73 10.03
CA PRO A 58 6.23 -8.93 9.31
C PRO A 58 7.52 -9.72 9.07
N ALA A 59 8.10 -9.55 7.88
CA ALA A 59 9.41 -10.07 7.52
C ALA A 59 10.51 -9.17 8.07
N GLU A 60 11.73 -9.69 8.16
CA GLU A 60 12.90 -8.88 8.56
C GLU A 60 13.43 -8.02 7.40
N ARG A 61 13.13 -8.42 6.15
CA ARG A 61 13.58 -7.75 4.92
C ARG A 61 12.39 -7.41 4.03
N ALA A 62 12.46 -6.25 3.37
CA ALA A 62 11.43 -5.78 2.44
C ALA A 62 11.17 -6.77 1.29
N GLU A 63 12.23 -7.40 0.77
CA GLU A 63 12.15 -8.39 -0.32
C GLU A 63 11.29 -9.61 -0.01
N GLU A 64 11.23 -10.01 1.26
CA GLU A 64 10.44 -11.18 1.69
C GLU A 64 9.07 -10.80 2.24
N GLN A 65 8.75 -9.51 2.30
CA GLN A 65 7.50 -9.01 2.83
C GLN A 65 6.44 -8.95 1.71
N ALA A 66 5.33 -9.65 1.94
CA ALA A 66 4.12 -9.54 1.15
C ALA A 66 3.07 -8.77 1.97
N ILE A 67 2.47 -7.73 1.40
CA ILE A 67 1.40 -6.95 2.01
C ILE A 67 0.12 -7.20 1.21
N VAL A 68 -0.91 -7.74 1.84
CA VAL A 68 -2.22 -7.97 1.22
C VAL A 68 -3.20 -6.97 1.82
N ILE A 69 -3.80 -6.13 1.00
CA ILE A 69 -4.79 -5.14 1.44
C ILE A 69 -6.16 -5.61 0.99
N LEU A 70 -7.01 -5.87 1.96
CA LEU A 70 -8.39 -6.30 1.76
C LEU A 70 -9.32 -5.09 1.93
N GLY A 71 -9.96 -4.71 0.82
CA GLY A 71 -10.94 -3.62 0.76
C GLY A 71 -10.59 -2.56 -0.28
N ASP A 72 -11.54 -1.66 -0.52
CA ASP A 72 -11.38 -0.58 -1.49
C ASP A 72 -10.39 0.49 -0.99
N THR A 73 -9.35 0.73 -1.78
CA THR A 73 -8.32 1.74 -1.53
C THR A 73 -8.32 2.90 -2.53
N ARG A 74 -9.43 3.16 -3.25
CA ARG A 74 -9.58 4.35 -4.14
C ARG A 74 -9.23 5.68 -3.48
N SER A 75 -9.54 5.83 -2.19
CA SER A 75 -9.24 7.06 -1.45
C SER A 75 -7.76 7.20 -1.08
N PHE A 76 -6.94 6.16 -1.29
CA PHE A 76 -5.53 6.18 -0.93
C PHE A 76 -4.68 6.76 -2.05
N ARG A 77 -3.58 7.39 -1.68
CA ARG A 77 -2.59 7.92 -2.62
C ARG A 77 -1.21 7.43 -2.26
N TRP A 78 -0.31 7.29 -3.24
CA TRP A 78 1.10 6.95 -3.00
C TRP A 78 1.34 5.59 -2.30
N ILE A 79 0.43 4.62 -2.44
CA ILE A 79 0.68 3.25 -1.98
C ILE A 79 1.88 2.69 -2.74
N GLY A 80 2.82 2.05 -2.03
CA GLY A 80 4.01 1.47 -2.65
C GLY A 80 5.01 2.49 -3.20
N ARG A 81 4.90 3.76 -2.81
CA ARG A 81 5.82 4.81 -3.22
C ARG A 81 7.25 4.49 -2.77
N ARG A 82 8.23 4.61 -3.68
CA ARG A 82 9.66 4.30 -3.46
C ARG A 82 9.95 2.88 -2.97
N MET A 83 9.05 1.95 -3.23
CA MET A 83 9.28 0.54 -2.93
C MET A 83 10.53 0.03 -3.65
N THR A 84 11.39 -0.69 -2.91
CA THR A 84 12.62 -1.28 -3.44
C THR A 84 12.52 -2.79 -3.65
N GLY A 85 11.60 -3.45 -2.92
CA GLY A 85 11.37 -4.88 -2.99
C GLY A 85 10.09 -5.30 -2.27
N GLY A 86 9.81 -6.60 -2.32
CA GLY A 86 8.61 -7.19 -1.71
C GLY A 86 7.43 -7.24 -2.66
N LEU A 87 6.27 -7.57 -2.11
CA LEU A 87 5.04 -7.74 -2.86
C LEU A 87 3.89 -6.97 -2.19
N ILE A 88 3.12 -6.21 -2.96
CA ILE A 88 1.86 -5.61 -2.51
C ILE A 88 0.74 -6.21 -3.34
N ARG A 89 -0.30 -6.73 -2.70
CA ARG A 89 -1.51 -7.24 -3.34
C ARG A 89 -2.71 -6.46 -2.85
N LEU A 90 -3.40 -5.80 -3.78
CA LEU A 90 -4.62 -5.05 -3.52
C LEU A 90 -5.81 -5.90 -4.00
N GLU A 91 -6.59 -6.43 -3.06
CA GLU A 91 -7.84 -7.17 -3.32
C GLU A 91 -9.00 -6.17 -3.41
N GLY A 92 -8.90 -5.25 -4.36
CA GLY A 92 -9.82 -4.13 -4.54
C GLY A 92 -9.25 -3.10 -5.49
N ASP A 93 -9.89 -1.95 -5.55
CA ASP A 93 -9.44 -0.81 -6.33
C ASP A 93 -8.34 -0.03 -5.59
N ALA A 94 -7.44 0.60 -6.34
CA ALA A 94 -6.36 1.45 -5.85
C ALA A 94 -6.57 2.90 -6.28
N GLY A 95 -6.15 3.84 -5.43
CA GLY A 95 -6.21 5.25 -5.76
C GLY A 95 -4.96 5.75 -6.50
N PHE A 96 -4.73 7.06 -6.39
CA PHE A 96 -3.77 7.80 -7.22
C PHE A 96 -2.30 7.48 -6.88
N ASN A 97 -1.42 7.64 -7.88
CA ASN A 97 0.04 7.56 -7.71
C ASN A 97 0.53 6.21 -7.12
N LEU A 98 -0.16 5.10 -7.45
CA LEU A 98 0.26 3.77 -7.04
C LEU A 98 1.64 3.44 -7.60
N GLY A 99 2.59 3.02 -6.74
CA GLY A 99 3.95 2.65 -7.16
C GLY A 99 4.79 3.81 -7.68
N GLU A 100 4.51 5.05 -7.27
CA GLU A 100 5.31 6.21 -7.65
C GLU A 100 6.78 6.04 -7.21
N GLU A 101 7.73 6.39 -8.09
CA GLU A 101 9.18 6.27 -7.85
C GLU A 101 9.63 4.83 -7.45
N MET A 102 8.83 3.79 -7.73
CA MET A 102 9.19 2.41 -7.44
C MET A 102 10.47 2.00 -8.17
N THR A 103 11.37 1.32 -7.46
CA THR A 103 12.67 0.88 -7.98
C THR A 103 12.80 -0.64 -8.06
N GLY A 104 11.98 -1.38 -7.32
CA GLY A 104 11.91 -2.84 -7.34
C GLY A 104 10.72 -3.36 -6.54
N GLY A 105 10.47 -4.67 -6.64
CA GLY A 105 9.31 -5.33 -6.04
C GLY A 105 8.19 -5.62 -7.06
N ALA A 106 7.04 -6.05 -6.55
CA ALA A 106 5.84 -6.33 -7.35
C ALA A 106 4.58 -5.75 -6.69
N ILE A 107 3.72 -5.10 -7.45
CA ILE A 107 2.39 -4.64 -7.00
C ILE A 107 1.34 -5.30 -7.90
N THR A 108 0.38 -6.01 -7.33
CA THR A 108 -0.74 -6.61 -8.06
C THR A 108 -2.05 -6.01 -7.56
N VAL A 109 -2.88 -5.51 -8.48
CA VAL A 109 -4.19 -4.93 -8.19
C VAL A 109 -5.26 -5.75 -8.88
N GLN A 110 -6.20 -6.29 -8.11
CA GLN A 110 -7.33 -7.06 -8.65
C GLN A 110 -8.45 -6.16 -9.21
N GLY A 111 -8.58 -4.94 -8.69
CA GLY A 111 -9.53 -3.94 -9.18
C GLY A 111 -8.92 -2.93 -10.14
N ASN A 112 -9.55 -1.76 -10.20
CA ASN A 112 -9.13 -0.62 -11.01
C ASN A 112 -8.09 0.22 -10.27
N VAL A 113 -7.31 1.01 -10.99
CA VAL A 113 -6.39 2.00 -10.45
C VAL A 113 -6.72 3.37 -11.03
N GLU A 114 -6.72 4.39 -10.18
CA GLU A 114 -6.87 5.79 -10.59
C GLU A 114 -5.61 6.32 -11.32
N ASP A 115 -5.57 7.63 -11.57
CA ASP A 115 -4.51 8.26 -12.35
C ASP A 115 -3.10 8.16 -11.71
N TRP A 116 -2.07 8.32 -12.55
CA TRP A 116 -0.64 8.36 -12.21
C TRP A 116 -0.04 7.04 -11.71
N LEU A 117 -0.60 5.91 -12.16
CA LEU A 117 -0.03 4.58 -11.94
C LEU A 117 1.45 4.52 -12.39
N GLY A 118 2.33 4.13 -11.48
CA GLY A 118 3.76 3.93 -11.76
C GLY A 118 4.51 5.21 -12.15
N CYS A 119 4.02 6.39 -11.74
CA CYS A 119 4.67 7.65 -12.09
C CYS A 119 6.14 7.66 -11.64
N SER A 120 7.06 7.96 -12.56
CA SER A 120 8.52 7.96 -12.31
C SER A 120 9.09 6.61 -11.83
N MET A 121 8.42 5.48 -12.11
CA MET A 121 8.94 4.15 -11.83
C MET A 121 10.26 3.89 -12.57
N ARG A 122 11.25 3.35 -11.86
CA ARG A 122 12.60 3.02 -12.37
C ARG A 122 12.84 1.51 -12.45
N GLY A 123 12.05 0.71 -11.75
CA GLY A 123 12.15 -0.76 -11.75
C GLY A 123 11.06 -1.43 -10.92
N GLY A 124 10.93 -2.75 -11.06
CA GLY A 124 9.85 -3.54 -10.46
C GLY A 124 8.76 -3.94 -11.46
N VAL A 125 7.64 -4.45 -10.95
CA VAL A 125 6.47 -4.85 -11.76
C VAL A 125 5.19 -4.33 -11.11
N ILE A 126 4.29 -3.74 -11.90
CA ILE A 126 2.93 -3.41 -11.47
C ILE A 126 1.96 -4.11 -12.42
N GLU A 127 1.09 -4.96 -11.88
CA GLU A 127 0.06 -5.69 -12.58
C GLU A 127 -1.32 -5.22 -12.13
N VAL A 128 -2.15 -4.81 -13.07
CA VAL A 128 -3.52 -4.36 -12.81
C VAL A 128 -4.46 -5.23 -13.63
N HIS A 129 -5.41 -5.88 -12.95
CA HIS A 129 -6.42 -6.74 -13.59
C HIS A 129 -7.68 -5.99 -14.00
N GLY A 130 -7.93 -4.79 -13.45
CA GLY A 130 -8.99 -3.88 -13.86
C GLY A 130 -8.50 -2.80 -14.84
N ASP A 131 -9.17 -1.66 -14.80
CA ASP A 131 -8.84 -0.49 -15.61
C ASP A 131 -7.80 0.39 -14.91
N ALA A 132 -6.89 0.99 -15.68
CA ALA A 132 -5.97 2.02 -15.19
C ALA A 132 -6.42 3.40 -15.67
N GLY A 133 -6.28 4.39 -14.79
CA GLY A 133 -6.55 5.80 -15.09
C GLY A 133 -5.53 6.43 -16.02
N ASN A 134 -5.56 7.76 -16.07
CA ASN A 134 -4.73 8.58 -16.92
C ASN A 134 -3.35 8.87 -16.29
N GLN A 135 -2.50 9.53 -17.08
CA GLN A 135 -1.23 10.10 -16.65
C GLN A 135 -1.33 11.62 -16.60
#